data_AF-A5BR46-F1
#
_entry.id   AF-A5BR46-F1
#
_cell.length_a   1.000
_cell.length_b   1.000
_cell.length_c   1.000
_cell.angle_alpha   90.00
_cell.angle_beta   90.00
_cell.angle_gamma   90.00
#
_symmetry.space_group_name_H-M   'P 1'
#
loop_
_entity.id
_entity.type
_entity.pdbx_description
1 polymer ?
#
loop_
_entity_poly.entity_id
_entity_poly.type
_entity_poly.pdbx_seq_one_letter_code
_entity_poly.pdbx_strand_id
1 'polypeptide(L)'
;MKHDIAQFVAQCLVCQQVKAEHQRPAGSLQPLAIPEWKWEHITMDFVIGLPRTLGTLGTKLSFSTAFHPQTDGQSERVIQVLEDLLRACILDLQGNWDDHLPLVEFAYNNSFQASIGMLPFEALYGRKCRSPICWNDVGERKLLGPELVQLIVEKVALIKERLKAAQSRHKSYANHRRRDLEFEVGDHVFLKVSPMKSVMRFGRKEKLSPRFVGSFEILERVGTLAYKVALPPSLSKIHNVFHVSTLRKYIYNPSHVVELEPIQISEDLTYEEVPVQIVDVMDKVLRHVVVKLVKVQWSNHSIPREATWEG
;
A
#
# COMPACT_ATOMS: atom_id res chain seq x y z
N MET A 1 1.74 -40.71 1.88
CA MET A 1 3.05 -40.01 1.90
C MET A 1 2.96 -38.52 1.52
N LYS A 2 2.60 -38.12 0.28
CA LYS A 2 2.52 -36.68 -0.07
C LYS A 2 1.50 -35.89 0.76
N HIS A 3 0.34 -36.50 1.05
CA HIS A 3 -0.70 -35.89 1.87
C HIS A 3 -0.23 -35.68 3.31
N ASP A 4 0.34 -36.72 3.93
CA ASP A 4 0.84 -36.68 5.31
C ASP A 4 1.95 -35.63 5.48
N ILE A 5 2.86 -35.51 4.50
CA ILE A 5 3.89 -34.47 4.49
C ILE A 5 3.26 -33.07 4.37
N ALA A 6 2.25 -32.91 3.50
CA ALA A 6 1.57 -31.63 3.34
C ALA A 6 0.83 -31.20 4.62
N GLN A 7 0.18 -32.15 5.30
CA GLN A 7 -0.49 -31.93 6.57
C GLN A 7 0.51 -31.56 7.67
N PHE A 8 1.62 -32.29 7.77
CA PHE A 8 2.69 -31.99 8.73
C PHE A 8 3.28 -30.59 8.51
N VAL A 9 3.58 -30.23 7.26
CA VAL A 9 4.11 -28.90 6.92
C VAL A 9 3.08 -27.78 7.14
N ALA A 10 1.79 -28.05 6.89
CA ALA A 10 0.72 -27.08 7.15
C ALA A 10 0.52 -26.83 8.65
N GLN A 11 0.67 -27.87 9.47
CA GLN A 11 0.55 -27.75 10.91
C GLN A 11 1.81 -27.17 11.55
N CYS A 12 3.02 -27.44 11.06
CA CYS A 12 4.27 -26.94 11.65
C CYS A 12 4.28 -25.41 11.88
N LEU A 13 4.38 -24.98 13.15
CA LEU A 13 4.38 -23.56 13.57
C LEU A 13 5.45 -22.73 12.87
N VAL A 14 6.70 -23.19 12.86
CA VAL A 14 7.82 -22.50 12.20
C VAL A 14 7.55 -22.31 10.70
N CYS A 15 6.97 -23.33 10.06
CA CYS A 15 6.58 -23.24 8.65
C CYS A 15 5.43 -22.27 8.43
N GLN A 16 4.49 -22.14 9.36
CA GLN A 16 3.42 -21.15 9.29
C GLN A 16 3.96 -19.72 9.46
N GLN A 17 4.99 -19.51 10.30
CA GLN A 17 5.55 -18.19 10.61
C GLN A 17 6.57 -17.66 9.58
N VAL A 18 7.44 -18.52 9.07
CA VAL A 18 8.58 -18.12 8.22
C VAL A 18 8.25 -18.20 6.73
N LYS A 19 7.41 -19.17 6.33
CA LYS A 19 7.18 -19.44 4.91
C LYS A 19 6.48 -18.26 4.23
N ALA A 20 7.12 -17.75 3.18
CA ALA A 20 6.53 -16.74 2.33
C ALA A 20 5.22 -17.24 1.71
N GLU A 21 4.22 -16.36 1.70
CA GLU A 21 2.97 -16.63 1.03
C GLU A 21 3.15 -16.45 -0.48
N HIS A 22 2.93 -17.53 -1.23
CA HIS A 22 2.97 -17.52 -2.70
C HIS A 22 1.57 -17.44 -3.32
N GLN A 23 0.53 -17.32 -2.47
CA GLN A 23 -0.84 -17.14 -2.89
C GLN A 23 -1.06 -15.70 -3.33
N ARG A 24 -2.09 -15.49 -4.16
CA ARG A 24 -2.51 -14.16 -4.56
C ARG A 24 -2.91 -13.33 -3.33
N PRO A 25 -2.67 -12.01 -3.33
CA PRO A 25 -3.12 -11.15 -2.24
C PRO A 25 -4.62 -11.29 -1.97
N ALA A 26 -4.97 -11.33 -0.69
CA ALA A 26 -6.35 -11.40 -0.24
C ALA A 26 -7.07 -10.05 -0.42
N GLY A 27 -8.36 -10.12 -0.72
CA GLY A 27 -9.28 -8.99 -0.70
C GLY A 27 -9.49 -8.32 -2.06
N SER A 28 -10.71 -8.38 -2.57
CA SER A 28 -11.09 -7.71 -3.81
C SER A 28 -10.95 -6.18 -3.72
N LEU A 29 -10.63 -5.50 -4.83
CA LEU A 29 -10.53 -4.04 -4.84
C LEU A 29 -11.90 -3.42 -4.55
N GLN A 30 -11.94 -2.55 -3.54
CA GLN A 30 -13.10 -1.73 -3.21
C GLN A 30 -12.88 -0.32 -3.80
N PRO A 31 -13.55 0.03 -4.92
CA PRO A 31 -13.43 1.37 -5.48
C PRO A 31 -14.11 2.38 -4.54
N LEU A 32 -13.54 3.58 -4.46
CA LEU A 32 -14.17 4.71 -3.77
C LEU A 32 -15.48 5.09 -4.47
N ALA A 33 -16.45 5.56 -3.69
CA ALA A 33 -17.69 6.10 -4.23
C ALA A 33 -17.37 7.26 -5.19
N ILE A 34 -18.04 7.28 -6.34
CA ILE A 34 -17.93 8.40 -7.27
C ILE A 34 -18.71 9.56 -6.65
N PRO A 35 -18.08 10.72 -6.43
CA PRO A 35 -18.76 11.86 -5.83
C PRO A 35 -19.92 12.31 -6.73
N GLU A 36 -21.00 12.75 -6.09
CA GLU A 36 -22.13 13.35 -6.76
C GLU A 36 -21.80 14.73 -7.32
N TRP A 37 -20.89 15.45 -6.66
CA TRP A 37 -20.46 16.77 -7.10
C TRP A 37 -18.97 17.04 -6.84
N LYS A 38 -18.45 18.08 -7.50
CA LYS A 38 -17.10 18.58 -7.24
C LYS A 38 -16.92 18.95 -5.75
N TRP A 39 -15.73 18.67 -5.23
CA TRP A 39 -15.32 18.98 -3.84
C TRP A 39 -15.99 18.17 -2.73
N GLU A 40 -16.83 17.18 -3.05
CA GLU A 40 -17.43 16.29 -2.05
C GLU A 40 -16.39 15.37 -1.40
N HIS A 41 -15.43 14.91 -2.19
CA HIS A 41 -14.29 14.12 -1.74
C HIS A 41 -13.01 14.76 -2.24
N ILE A 42 -12.11 15.04 -1.30
CA ILE A 42 -10.76 15.53 -1.58
C ILE A 42 -9.81 14.53 -0.94
N THR A 43 -9.04 13.84 -1.76
CA THR A 43 -7.92 13.02 -1.28
C THR A 43 -6.68 13.89 -1.26
N MET A 44 -5.95 13.85 -0.15
CA MET A 44 -4.71 14.57 0.03
C MET A 44 -3.67 13.57 0.46
N ASP A 45 -2.54 13.58 -0.24
CA ASP A 45 -1.35 12.84 0.14
C ASP A 45 -0.18 13.81 0.14
N PHE A 46 0.74 13.61 1.09
CA PHE A 46 1.85 14.51 1.30
C PHE A 46 3.13 13.83 0.83
N VAL A 47 3.95 14.58 0.09
CA VAL A 47 5.28 14.12 -0.35
C VAL A 47 6.23 13.95 0.85
N ILE A 48 5.90 14.51 2.03
CA ILE A 48 6.62 14.35 3.31
C ILE A 48 5.66 14.25 4.51
N GLY A 49 6.14 13.73 5.65
CA GLY A 49 5.33 13.46 6.86
C GLY A 49 4.57 14.67 7.44
N LEU A 50 3.41 14.37 8.03
CA LEU A 50 2.41 15.33 8.52
C LEU A 50 2.62 15.78 9.99
N PRO A 51 2.39 17.06 10.33
CA PRO A 51 1.98 17.47 11.67
C PRO A 51 0.46 17.24 11.87
N ARG A 52 0.07 16.78 13.07
CA ARG A 52 -1.33 16.49 13.42
C ARG A 52 -2.12 17.80 13.61
N THR A 53 -3.15 18.04 12.81
CA THR A 53 -4.10 19.14 13.02
C THR A 53 -5.52 18.64 13.21
N LEU A 54 -6.19 19.15 14.24
CA LEU A 54 -7.61 18.89 14.53
C LEU A 54 -8.48 19.66 13.52
N GLY A 55 -9.48 18.98 12.93
CA GLY A 55 -10.39 19.55 11.93
C GLY A 55 -11.20 20.73 12.48
N THR A 56 -10.93 21.93 11.98
CA THR A 56 -11.55 23.19 12.42
C THR A 56 -12.56 23.78 11.44
N LEU A 57 -12.94 23.06 10.36
CA LEU A 57 -13.82 23.58 9.30
C LEU A 57 -15.03 22.69 8.94
N GLY A 58 -15.45 21.79 9.83
CA GLY A 58 -16.58 20.88 9.56
C GLY A 58 -16.29 19.76 8.54
N THR A 59 -15.03 19.60 8.15
CA THR A 59 -14.53 18.53 7.27
C THR A 59 -14.36 17.22 8.06
N LYS A 60 -14.93 16.12 7.56
CA LYS A 60 -14.72 14.78 8.14
C LYS A 60 -13.47 14.13 7.54
N LEU A 61 -12.50 13.81 8.39
CA LEU A 61 -11.29 13.10 7.98
C LEU A 61 -11.55 11.59 7.95
N SER A 62 -11.21 10.96 6.83
CA SER A 62 -11.22 9.50 6.65
C SER A 62 -9.79 9.04 6.42
N PHE A 63 -9.22 8.33 7.40
CA PHE A 63 -7.85 7.82 7.30
C PHE A 63 -7.83 6.49 6.54
N SER A 64 -6.80 6.27 5.72
CA SER A 64 -6.52 4.96 5.14
C SER A 64 -6.15 3.96 6.24
N THR A 65 -6.45 2.68 6.03
CA THR A 65 -6.08 1.62 6.97
C THR A 65 -4.56 1.55 7.11
N ALA A 66 -4.07 1.37 8.34
CA ALA A 66 -2.64 1.30 8.65
C ALA A 66 -1.91 0.31 7.71
N PHE A 67 -0.76 0.74 7.16
CA PHE A 67 0.12 -0.06 6.29
C PHE A 67 -0.53 -0.58 5.00
N HIS A 68 -1.56 0.10 4.51
CA HIS A 68 -2.18 -0.20 3.22
C HIS A 68 -2.14 1.02 2.27
N PRO A 69 -0.95 1.39 1.75
CA PRO A 69 -0.78 2.51 0.81
C PRO A 69 -1.68 2.37 -0.44
N GLN A 70 -1.97 1.13 -0.84
CA GLN A 70 -2.89 0.80 -1.93
C GLN A 70 -4.32 1.33 -1.74
N THR A 71 -4.72 1.74 -0.53
CA THR A 71 -6.03 2.37 -0.28
C THR A 71 -6.10 3.77 -0.90
N ASP A 72 -4.97 4.46 -1.10
CA ASP A 72 -4.90 5.77 -1.74
C ASP A 72 -4.10 5.78 -3.06
N GLY A 73 -4.19 4.68 -3.83
CA GLY A 73 -3.49 4.58 -5.12
C GLY A 73 -3.90 5.62 -6.18
N GLN A 74 -4.97 6.39 -5.95
CA GLN A 74 -5.37 7.50 -6.81
C GLN A 74 -4.42 8.70 -6.64
N SER A 75 -4.16 9.12 -5.40
CA SER A 75 -3.25 10.23 -5.12
C SER A 75 -1.81 9.84 -5.48
N GLU A 76 -1.37 8.62 -5.14
CA GLU A 76 -0.04 8.10 -5.48
C GLU A 76 0.24 8.18 -6.98
N ARG A 77 -0.76 7.85 -7.82
CA ARG A 77 -0.60 7.91 -9.27
C ARG A 77 -0.51 9.34 -9.78
N VAL A 78 -1.25 10.27 -9.20
CA VAL A 78 -1.16 11.70 -9.52
C VAL A 78 0.21 12.24 -9.12
N ILE A 79 0.68 11.91 -7.90
CA ILE A 79 2.00 12.30 -7.40
C ILE A 79 3.10 11.82 -8.34
N GLN A 80 3.08 10.56 -8.77
CA GLN A 80 4.07 10.05 -9.74
C GLN A 80 4.09 10.86 -11.04
N VAL A 81 2.92 11.22 -11.59
CA VAL A 81 2.86 12.03 -12.81
C VAL A 81 3.41 13.44 -12.57
N LEU A 82 3.10 14.04 -11.43
CA LEU A 82 3.62 15.36 -11.06
C LEU A 82 5.14 15.31 -10.84
N GLU A 83 5.67 14.28 -10.19
CA GLU A 83 7.11 14.06 -10.03
C GLU A 83 7.82 13.91 -11.37
N ASP A 84 7.25 13.15 -12.31
CA ASP A 84 7.83 12.97 -13.64
C ASP A 84 7.83 14.29 -14.44
N LEU A 85 6.75 15.07 -14.36
CA LEU A 85 6.68 16.40 -14.98
C LEU A 85 7.68 17.38 -14.37
N LEU A 86 7.80 17.41 -13.04
CA LEU A 86 8.77 18.23 -12.33
C LEU A 86 10.19 17.83 -12.70
N ARG A 87 10.48 16.52 -12.79
CA ARG A 87 11.80 16.02 -13.20
C ARG A 87 12.14 16.49 -14.61
N ALA A 88 11.20 16.46 -15.54
CA ALA A 88 11.41 16.99 -16.89
C ALA A 88 11.67 18.51 -16.88
N CYS A 89 10.90 19.28 -16.11
CA CYS A 89 11.08 20.74 -16.01
C CYS A 89 12.46 21.10 -15.43
N ILE A 90 12.91 20.41 -14.39
CA ILE A 90 14.22 20.66 -13.78
C ILE A 90 15.36 20.32 -14.74
N LEU A 91 15.22 19.23 -15.51
CA LEU A 91 16.24 18.81 -16.48
C LEU A 91 16.37 19.80 -17.66
N ASP A 92 15.26 20.31 -18.18
CA ASP A 92 15.25 21.13 -19.40
C ASP A 92 15.29 22.64 -19.14
N LEU A 93 14.54 23.13 -18.13
CA LEU A 93 14.36 24.56 -17.85
C LEU A 93 15.32 25.08 -16.76
N GLN A 94 15.97 24.17 -16.02
CA GLN A 94 16.80 24.48 -14.84
C GLN A 94 16.03 25.30 -13.77
N GLY A 95 16.65 25.63 -12.64
CA GLY A 95 15.99 26.35 -11.53
C GLY A 95 15.40 25.44 -10.45
N ASN A 96 14.67 26.04 -9.50
CA ASN A 96 14.11 25.30 -8.38
C ASN A 96 12.76 24.67 -8.75
N TRP A 97 12.36 23.63 -8.02
CA TRP A 97 11.13 22.88 -8.29
C TRP A 97 9.86 23.69 -8.03
N ASP A 98 9.91 24.62 -7.08
CA ASP A 98 8.79 25.49 -6.67
C ASP A 98 8.42 26.51 -7.74
N ASP A 99 9.41 27.01 -8.49
CA ASP A 99 9.20 27.91 -9.63
C ASP A 99 8.39 27.22 -10.76
N HIS A 100 8.51 25.89 -10.87
CA HIS A 100 7.86 25.10 -11.92
C HIS A 100 6.48 24.56 -11.54
N LEU A 101 6.08 24.64 -10.27
CA LEU A 101 4.77 24.13 -9.82
C LEU A 101 3.59 24.70 -10.61
N PRO A 102 3.49 26.02 -10.87
CA PRO A 102 2.36 26.57 -11.63
C PRO A 102 2.31 26.04 -13.07
N LEU A 103 3.48 25.80 -13.69
CA LEU A 103 3.58 25.26 -15.03
C LEU A 103 3.14 23.79 -15.06
N VAL A 104 3.57 23.00 -14.09
CA VAL A 104 3.19 21.59 -13.96
C VAL A 104 1.70 21.44 -13.66
N GLU A 105 1.14 22.25 -12.76
CA GLU A 105 -0.31 22.29 -12.50
C GLU A 105 -1.08 22.62 -13.78
N PHE A 106 -0.65 23.65 -14.50
CA PHE A 106 -1.26 24.04 -15.76
C PHE A 106 -1.20 22.91 -16.80
N ALA A 107 -0.04 22.27 -16.97
CA ALA A 107 0.14 21.17 -17.91
C ALA A 107 -0.72 19.96 -17.54
N TYR A 108 -0.77 19.58 -16.26
CA TYR A 108 -1.57 18.47 -15.77
C TYR A 108 -3.07 18.72 -15.98
N ASN A 109 -3.57 19.88 -15.55
CA ASN A 109 -4.99 20.24 -15.68
C ASN A 109 -5.46 20.37 -17.14
N ASN A 110 -4.53 20.62 -18.06
CA ASN A 110 -4.81 20.74 -19.50
C ASN A 110 -4.42 19.51 -20.32
N SER A 111 -3.98 18.43 -19.68
CA SER A 111 -3.69 17.17 -20.35
C SER A 111 -4.93 16.29 -20.43
N PHE A 112 -5.09 15.56 -21.53
CA PHE A 112 -6.22 14.65 -21.71
C PHE A 112 -6.11 13.46 -20.75
N GLN A 113 -7.16 13.21 -19.96
CA GLN A 113 -7.18 12.08 -19.04
C GLN A 113 -8.10 10.97 -19.54
N ALA A 114 -7.55 9.78 -19.78
CA ALA A 114 -8.29 8.65 -20.37
C ALA A 114 -9.46 8.15 -19.49
N SER A 115 -9.38 8.27 -18.17
CA SER A 115 -10.46 7.86 -17.25
C SER A 115 -11.70 8.76 -17.34
N ILE A 116 -11.50 10.04 -17.60
CA ILE A 116 -12.58 11.06 -17.72
C ILE A 116 -12.93 11.29 -19.20
N GLY A 117 -12.03 10.98 -20.12
CA GLY A 117 -12.17 11.20 -21.56
C GLY A 117 -12.23 12.68 -21.95
N MET A 118 -11.67 13.57 -21.13
CA MET A 118 -11.51 15.01 -21.36
C MET A 118 -10.40 15.56 -20.46
N LEU A 119 -10.16 16.88 -20.51
CA LEU A 119 -9.19 17.58 -19.69
C LEU A 119 -9.77 17.80 -18.28
N PRO A 120 -9.00 17.62 -17.18
CA PRO A 120 -9.46 17.94 -15.83
C PRO A 120 -10.02 19.37 -15.69
N PHE A 121 -9.38 20.34 -16.34
CA PHE A 121 -9.87 21.72 -16.40
C PHE A 121 -11.26 21.81 -17.03
N GLU A 122 -11.50 21.09 -18.13
CA GLU A 122 -12.80 21.09 -18.79
C GLU A 122 -13.87 20.41 -17.93
N ALA A 123 -13.51 19.33 -17.25
CA ALA A 123 -14.40 18.64 -16.32
C ALA A 123 -14.82 19.56 -15.15
N LEU A 124 -13.89 20.36 -14.62
CA LEU A 124 -14.14 21.23 -13.47
C LEU A 124 -14.92 22.50 -13.84
N TYR A 125 -14.56 23.15 -14.95
CA TYR A 125 -15.09 24.45 -15.35
C TYR A 125 -16.13 24.38 -16.48
N GLY A 126 -16.33 23.21 -17.07
CA GLY A 126 -17.24 22.98 -18.20
C GLY A 126 -16.77 23.58 -19.54
N ARG A 127 -15.58 24.19 -19.58
CA ARG A 127 -15.02 24.90 -20.74
C ARG A 127 -13.54 24.57 -20.94
N LYS A 128 -13.04 24.73 -22.16
CA LYS A 128 -11.60 24.62 -22.46
C LYS A 128 -10.84 25.80 -21.85
N CYS A 129 -9.60 25.55 -21.42
CA CYS A 129 -8.73 26.60 -20.93
C CYS A 129 -8.36 27.58 -22.06
N ARG A 130 -8.30 28.87 -21.72
CA ARG A 130 -7.79 29.90 -22.61
C ARG A 130 -6.28 29.96 -22.42
N SER A 131 -5.55 29.54 -23.44
CA SER A 131 -4.09 29.65 -23.45
C SER A 131 -3.66 30.45 -24.68
N PRO A 132 -2.47 31.08 -24.66
CA PRO A 132 -1.95 31.82 -25.81
C PRO A 132 -1.88 30.99 -27.13
N ILE A 133 -1.91 29.66 -27.01
CA ILE A 133 -1.82 28.70 -28.12
C ILE A 133 -3.21 28.17 -28.52
N CYS A 134 -4.23 28.33 -27.66
CA CYS A 134 -5.58 27.79 -27.84
C CYS A 134 -6.55 28.88 -28.31
N TRP A 135 -6.74 28.99 -29.63
CA TRP A 135 -7.62 29.95 -30.31
C TRP A 135 -9.11 29.58 -30.34
N ASN A 136 -9.61 28.81 -29.37
CA ASN A 136 -11.06 28.52 -29.32
C ASN A 136 -11.86 29.80 -29.01
N ASP A 137 -13.06 29.92 -29.60
CA ASP A 137 -13.99 31.05 -29.58
C ASP A 137 -13.67 32.15 -28.55
N VAL A 138 -12.88 33.12 -29.01
CA VAL A 138 -12.59 34.34 -28.28
C VAL A 138 -13.81 35.26 -28.43
N GLY A 139 -14.77 35.13 -27.51
CA GLY A 139 -16.00 35.93 -27.51
C GLY A 139 -16.78 35.86 -26.19
N GLU A 140 -17.77 36.75 -26.03
CA GLU A 140 -18.77 36.66 -24.96
C GLU A 140 -19.61 35.39 -25.13
N ARG A 141 -19.91 34.70 -24.02
CA ARG A 141 -20.81 33.56 -24.02
C ARG A 141 -22.19 34.03 -24.53
N LYS A 142 -22.66 33.48 -25.65
CA LYS A 142 -24.08 33.61 -26.05
C LYS A 142 -25.04 32.90 -25.09
N LEU A 143 -24.54 31.96 -24.27
CA LEU A 143 -25.33 31.21 -23.29
C LEU A 143 -25.21 31.85 -21.91
N LEU A 144 -26.13 32.77 -21.61
CA LEU A 144 -26.41 33.27 -20.27
C LEU A 144 -27.80 32.76 -19.87
N GLY A 145 -27.87 31.70 -19.05
CA GLY A 145 -29.17 31.15 -18.62
C GLY A 145 -29.17 29.65 -18.25
N PRO A 146 -30.38 29.03 -18.20
CA PRO A 146 -30.59 27.62 -17.84
C PRO A 146 -29.85 26.60 -18.72
N GLU A 147 -29.56 26.96 -19.97
CA GLU A 147 -28.88 26.09 -20.96
C GLU A 147 -27.45 25.73 -20.52
N LEU A 148 -26.75 26.67 -19.86
CA LEU A 148 -25.43 26.41 -19.30
C LEU A 148 -25.50 25.39 -18.16
N VAL A 149 -26.54 25.48 -17.33
CA VAL A 149 -26.76 24.56 -16.21
C VAL A 149 -27.05 23.16 -16.76
N GLN A 150 -27.91 23.04 -17.78
CA GLN A 150 -28.19 21.77 -18.45
C GLN A 150 -26.91 21.14 -19.02
N LEU A 151 -26.10 21.92 -19.75
CA LEU A 151 -24.84 21.43 -20.32
C LEU A 151 -23.85 20.97 -19.24
N ILE A 152 -23.78 21.66 -18.09
CA ILE A 152 -22.94 21.23 -16.97
C ILE A 152 -23.48 19.92 -16.38
N VAL A 153 -24.78 19.82 -16.15
CA VAL A 153 -25.42 18.62 -15.60
C VAL A 153 -25.19 17.41 -16.51
N GLU A 154 -25.36 17.57 -17.82
CA GLU A 154 -25.08 16.52 -18.82
C GLU A 154 -23.60 16.12 -18.82
N LYS A 155 -22.67 17.08 -18.78
CA LYS A 155 -21.24 16.79 -18.69
C LYS A 155 -20.89 16.04 -17.40
N VAL A 156 -21.46 16.44 -16.26
CA VAL A 156 -21.24 15.76 -14.98
C VAL A 156 -21.77 14.32 -15.04
N ALA A 157 -22.95 14.10 -15.62
CA ALA A 157 -23.50 12.76 -15.81
C ALA A 157 -22.57 11.89 -16.68
N LEU A 158 -22.08 12.42 -17.80
CA LEU A 158 -21.12 11.73 -18.67
C LEU A 158 -19.81 11.40 -17.95
N ILE A 159 -19.28 12.34 -17.15
CA ILE A 159 -18.06 12.12 -16.36
C ILE A 159 -18.27 10.99 -15.36
N LYS A 160 -19.40 10.97 -14.63
CA LYS A 160 -19.73 9.90 -13.68
C LYS A 160 -19.81 8.54 -14.35
N GLU A 161 -20.44 8.46 -15.52
CA GLU A 161 -20.53 7.21 -16.29
C GLU A 161 -19.14 6.69 -16.70
N ARG A 162 -18.28 7.59 -17.20
CA ARG A 162 -16.91 7.25 -17.60
C ARG A 162 -16.05 6.81 -16.41
N LEU A 163 -16.16 7.51 -15.29
CA LEU A 163 -15.50 7.12 -14.04
C LEU A 163 -15.98 5.75 -13.56
N LYS A 164 -17.28 5.46 -13.66
CA LYS A 164 -17.85 4.15 -13.30
C LYS A 164 -17.32 3.04 -14.21
N ALA A 165 -17.23 3.29 -15.51
CA ALA A 165 -16.65 2.35 -16.46
C ALA A 165 -15.15 2.11 -16.20
N ALA A 166 -14.38 3.17 -15.94
CA ALA A 166 -12.96 3.09 -15.60
C ALA A 166 -12.74 2.32 -14.28
N GLN A 167 -13.48 2.65 -13.22
CA GLN A 167 -13.42 1.93 -11.95
C GLN A 167 -13.78 0.45 -12.11
N SER A 168 -14.79 0.12 -12.92
CA SER A 168 -15.19 -1.26 -13.20
C SER A 168 -14.09 -2.04 -13.93
N ARG A 169 -13.43 -1.43 -14.93
CA ARG A 169 -12.28 -2.03 -15.62
C ARG A 169 -11.10 -2.25 -14.68
N HIS A 170 -10.76 -1.25 -13.87
CA HIS A 170 -9.69 -1.35 -12.87
C HIS A 170 -9.98 -2.45 -11.85
N LYS A 171 -11.22 -2.53 -11.35
CA LYS A 171 -11.67 -3.57 -10.43
C LYS A 171 -11.55 -4.96 -11.04
N SER A 172 -11.98 -5.13 -12.30
CA SER A 172 -11.84 -6.40 -13.03
C SER A 172 -10.38 -6.84 -13.12
N TYR A 173 -9.49 -5.98 -13.61
CA TYR A 173 -8.06 -6.29 -13.74
C TYR A 173 -7.37 -6.57 -12.41
N ALA A 174 -7.67 -5.78 -11.37
CA ALA A 174 -7.11 -5.98 -10.05
C ALA A 174 -7.59 -7.31 -9.44
N ASN A 175 -8.90 -7.59 -9.51
CA ASN A 175 -9.50 -8.77 -8.90
C ASN A 175 -9.02 -10.08 -9.54
N HIS A 176 -8.73 -10.09 -10.85
CA HIS A 176 -8.13 -11.25 -11.50
C HIS A 176 -6.81 -11.72 -10.86
N ARG A 177 -6.09 -10.81 -10.19
CA ARG A 177 -4.82 -11.11 -9.50
C ARG A 177 -4.96 -11.23 -7.99
N ARG A 178 -6.18 -11.19 -7.45
CA ARG A 178 -6.48 -11.31 -6.03
C ARG A 178 -7.31 -12.56 -5.75
N ARG A 179 -7.45 -12.89 -4.47
CA ARG A 179 -8.31 -13.99 -4.00
C ARG A 179 -9.26 -13.48 -2.93
N ASP A 180 -10.43 -14.10 -2.87
CA ASP A 180 -11.34 -13.88 -1.76
C ASP A 180 -10.85 -14.68 -0.55
N LEU A 181 -10.70 -13.98 0.57
CA LEU A 181 -10.35 -14.53 1.86
C LEU A 181 -11.19 -13.79 2.88
N GLU A 182 -11.93 -14.52 3.68
CA GLU A 182 -12.73 -13.98 4.76
C GLU A 182 -12.40 -14.75 6.03
N PHE A 183 -12.49 -14.04 7.14
CA PHE A 183 -12.34 -14.58 8.48
C PHE A 183 -13.61 -14.36 9.29
N GLU A 184 -13.85 -15.26 10.24
CA GLU A 184 -14.96 -15.18 11.19
C GLU A 184 -14.47 -14.64 12.54
N VAL A 185 -15.41 -14.14 13.35
CA VAL A 185 -15.08 -13.73 14.73
C VAL A 185 -14.71 -14.98 15.53
N GLY A 186 -13.59 -14.92 16.26
CA GLY A 186 -12.99 -16.06 16.97
C GLY A 186 -11.96 -16.84 16.16
N ASP A 187 -11.84 -16.63 14.84
CA ASP A 187 -10.72 -17.17 14.07
C ASP A 187 -9.39 -16.61 14.61
N HIS A 188 -8.39 -17.48 14.69
CA HIS A 188 -7.04 -17.07 15.05
C HIS A 188 -6.22 -16.79 13.79
N VAL A 189 -5.45 -15.70 13.81
CA VAL A 189 -4.65 -15.24 12.68
C VAL A 189 -3.26 -14.81 13.12
N PHE A 190 -2.29 -14.99 12.22
CA PHE A 190 -1.00 -14.35 12.31
C PHE A 190 -1.02 -12.96 11.70
N LEU A 191 -0.27 -12.04 12.30
CA LEU A 191 -0.01 -10.72 11.75
C LEU A 191 1.28 -10.72 10.92
N LYS A 192 1.21 -10.21 9.69
CA LYS A 192 2.36 -10.09 8.81
C LYS A 192 3.27 -8.94 9.25
N VAL A 193 4.54 -9.24 9.43
CA VAL A 193 5.60 -8.26 9.77
C VAL A 193 6.70 -8.26 8.72
N SER A 194 7.40 -7.14 8.61
CA SER A 194 8.55 -7.02 7.71
C SER A 194 9.80 -6.63 8.49
N PRO A 195 10.89 -7.41 8.46
CA PRO A 195 12.15 -6.96 9.05
C PRO A 195 12.62 -5.68 8.33
N MET A 196 13.02 -4.69 9.12
CA MET A 196 13.52 -3.41 8.64
C MET A 196 14.96 -3.61 8.15
N LYS A 197 15.25 -3.20 6.91
CA LYS A 197 16.60 -3.28 6.33
C LYS A 197 17.50 -2.21 6.97
N SER A 198 17.97 -2.40 8.20
CA SER A 198 18.86 -1.41 8.83
C SER A 198 20.24 -1.35 8.18
N VAL A 199 20.60 -2.31 7.31
CA VAL A 199 21.84 -2.24 6.52
C VAL A 199 21.59 -2.74 5.10
N MET A 200 21.93 -1.93 4.10
CA MET A 200 22.13 -2.36 2.70
C MET A 200 23.06 -3.58 2.67
N ARG A 201 22.50 -4.80 2.73
CA ARG A 201 23.24 -6.05 2.61
C ARG A 201 22.80 -6.79 1.35
N PHE A 202 23.74 -6.88 0.42
CA PHE A 202 23.88 -7.85 -0.67
C PHE A 202 22.65 -8.69 -1.04
N GLY A 203 21.61 -8.06 -1.59
CA GLY A 203 20.68 -8.65 -2.57
C GLY A 203 19.89 -9.92 -2.20
N ARG A 204 19.99 -10.46 -0.99
CA ARG A 204 19.30 -11.71 -0.58
C ARG A 204 18.46 -11.45 0.66
N LYS A 205 17.14 -11.44 0.48
CA LYS A 205 16.18 -11.52 1.59
C LYS A 205 16.52 -12.73 2.45
N GLU A 206 16.74 -12.49 3.74
CA GLU A 206 16.98 -13.53 4.72
C GLU A 206 15.87 -14.59 4.64
N LYS A 207 16.29 -15.84 4.46
CA LYS A 207 15.39 -16.95 4.11
C LYS A 207 14.61 -17.48 5.32
N LEU A 208 15.00 -17.06 6.54
CA LEU A 208 14.52 -17.62 7.80
C LEU A 208 13.93 -16.61 8.80
N SER A 209 14.00 -15.30 8.55
CA SER A 209 13.38 -14.28 9.41
C SER A 209 11.87 -14.51 9.54
N PRO A 210 11.26 -14.45 10.74
CA PRO A 210 9.83 -14.59 10.90
C PRO A 210 9.09 -13.48 10.15
N ARG A 211 8.15 -13.88 9.28
CA ARG A 211 7.31 -12.98 8.46
C ARG A 211 5.94 -12.74 9.08
N PHE A 212 5.60 -13.56 10.07
CA PHE A 212 4.30 -13.64 10.68
C PHE A 212 4.50 -13.85 12.18
N VAL A 213 3.81 -13.06 13.00
CA VAL A 213 3.94 -13.07 14.46
C VAL A 213 2.60 -13.33 15.12
N GLY A 214 2.67 -14.04 16.26
CA GLY A 214 1.57 -14.28 17.19
C GLY A 214 0.38 -15.04 16.62
N SER A 215 -0.41 -15.69 17.47
CA SER A 215 -1.76 -16.08 17.08
C SER A 215 -2.72 -15.17 17.82
N PHE A 216 -3.37 -14.27 17.08
CA PHE A 216 -4.31 -13.31 17.65
C PHE A 216 -5.73 -13.65 17.21
N GLU A 217 -6.67 -13.49 18.13
CA GLU A 217 -8.08 -13.70 17.86
C GLU A 217 -8.69 -12.51 17.12
N ILE A 218 -9.56 -12.79 16.17
CA ILE A 218 -10.38 -11.76 15.52
C ILE A 218 -11.56 -11.41 16.42
N LEU A 219 -11.62 -10.15 16.84
CA LEU A 219 -12.66 -9.61 17.71
C LEU A 219 -13.91 -9.18 16.94
N GLU A 220 -13.71 -8.46 15.84
CA GLU A 220 -14.82 -7.94 15.02
C GLU A 220 -14.40 -7.72 13.56
N ARG A 221 -15.38 -7.80 12.66
CA ARG A 221 -15.24 -7.41 11.25
C ARG A 221 -15.67 -5.95 11.10
N VAL A 222 -14.72 -5.03 10.99
CA VAL A 222 -14.95 -3.57 10.89
C VAL A 222 -15.45 -3.19 9.48
N GLY A 223 -15.02 -3.92 8.46
CA GLY A 223 -15.45 -3.70 7.08
C GLY A 223 -15.33 -4.96 6.23
N THR A 224 -15.54 -4.83 4.92
CA THR A 224 -15.46 -5.97 4.00
C THR A 224 -14.08 -6.65 4.04
N LEU A 225 -13.01 -5.86 4.21
CA LEU A 225 -11.62 -6.33 4.19
C LEU A 225 -10.81 -5.95 5.44
N ALA A 226 -11.45 -5.34 6.44
CA ALA A 226 -10.78 -4.84 7.63
C ALA A 226 -11.29 -5.56 8.88
N TYR A 227 -10.36 -6.10 9.66
CA TYR A 227 -10.63 -6.90 10.85
C TYR A 227 -9.91 -6.31 12.05
N LYS A 228 -10.60 -6.30 13.19
CA LYS A 228 -10.00 -5.93 14.46
C LYS A 228 -9.47 -7.17 15.16
N VAL A 229 -8.25 -7.06 15.64
CA VAL A 229 -7.48 -8.18 16.18
C VAL A 229 -7.14 -7.93 17.65
N ALA A 230 -7.23 -8.97 18.47
CA ALA A 230 -6.87 -8.93 19.89
C ALA A 230 -5.34 -8.85 20.07
N LEU A 231 -4.81 -7.63 20.11
CA LEU A 231 -3.39 -7.41 20.34
C LEU A 231 -3.04 -7.48 21.85
N PRO A 232 -1.90 -8.09 22.21
CA PRO A 232 -1.41 -8.11 23.58
C PRO A 232 -0.94 -6.70 24.02
N PRO A 233 -0.83 -6.45 25.34
CA PRO A 233 -0.38 -5.14 25.86
C PRO A 233 1.00 -4.70 25.33
N SER A 234 1.89 -5.64 24.99
CA SER A 234 3.18 -5.38 24.38
C SER A 234 3.09 -4.69 23.01
N LEU A 235 1.98 -4.88 22.28
CA LEU A 235 1.72 -4.29 20.96
C LEU A 235 0.64 -3.19 21.01
N SER A 236 0.34 -2.65 22.19
CA SER A 236 -0.70 -1.62 22.39
C SER A 236 -0.49 -0.32 21.62
N LYS A 237 0.74 -0.04 21.18
CA LYS A 237 1.07 1.13 20.34
C LYS A 237 0.53 1.00 18.91
N ILE A 238 0.30 -0.22 18.45
CA ILE A 238 -0.12 -0.52 17.08
C ILE A 238 -1.65 -0.44 17.00
N HIS A 239 -2.18 0.21 15.95
CA HIS A 239 -3.61 0.18 15.67
C HIS A 239 -4.07 -1.26 15.43
N ASN A 240 -5.10 -1.69 16.16
CA ASN A 240 -5.57 -3.07 16.14
C ASN A 240 -6.50 -3.43 14.97
N VAL A 241 -6.64 -2.57 13.98
CA VAL A 241 -7.46 -2.80 12.78
C VAL A 241 -6.54 -3.03 11.58
N PHE A 242 -6.64 -4.21 10.99
CA PHE A 242 -5.75 -4.68 9.93
C PHE A 242 -6.53 -5.04 8.67
N HIS A 243 -5.91 -4.81 7.52
CA HIS A 243 -6.43 -5.27 6.24
C HIS A 243 -6.23 -6.79 6.09
N VAL A 244 -7.15 -7.48 5.41
CA VAL A 244 -7.10 -8.95 5.23
C VAL A 244 -5.78 -9.44 4.63
N SER A 245 -5.11 -8.63 3.82
CA SER A 245 -3.83 -8.98 3.19
C SER A 245 -2.63 -8.98 4.15
N THR A 246 -2.77 -8.39 5.34
CA THR A 246 -1.74 -8.43 6.40
C THR A 246 -2.01 -9.55 7.41
N LEU A 247 -3.09 -10.32 7.23
CA LEU A 247 -3.49 -11.41 8.10
C LEU A 247 -3.32 -12.76 7.40
N ARG A 248 -2.98 -13.79 8.18
CA ARG A 248 -2.89 -15.17 7.69
C ARG A 248 -3.60 -16.11 8.66
N LYS A 249 -4.42 -17.02 8.16
CA LYS A 249 -5.11 -18.00 9.01
C LYS A 249 -4.11 -18.85 9.80
N TYR A 250 -4.31 -18.95 11.11
CA TYR A 250 -3.57 -19.87 11.96
C TYR A 250 -4.22 -21.26 11.90
N ILE A 251 -3.41 -22.28 11.63
CA ILE A 251 -3.83 -23.67 11.72
C ILE A 251 -3.43 -24.18 13.10
N TYR A 252 -4.41 -24.30 13.98
CA TYR A 252 -4.23 -24.79 15.33
C TYR A 252 -3.71 -26.23 15.35
N ASN A 253 -2.76 -26.50 16.25
CA ASN A 253 -2.31 -27.84 16.60
C ASN A 253 -2.11 -27.88 18.13
N PRO A 254 -2.64 -28.89 18.84
CA PRO A 254 -2.46 -29.04 20.28
C PRO A 254 -1.00 -29.04 20.78
N SER A 255 -0.05 -29.36 19.90
CA SER A 255 1.39 -29.36 20.20
C SER A 255 2.05 -27.98 20.09
N HIS A 256 1.33 -26.95 19.67
CA HIS A 256 1.88 -25.60 19.55
C HIS A 256 1.92 -24.90 20.91
N VAL A 257 3.13 -24.55 21.34
CA VAL A 257 3.34 -23.56 22.39
C VAL A 257 3.51 -22.22 21.69
N VAL A 258 2.45 -21.41 21.65
CA VAL A 258 2.50 -20.07 21.05
C VAL A 258 2.97 -19.08 22.12
N GLU A 259 4.28 -19.03 22.35
CA GLU A 259 4.88 -17.93 23.10
C GLU A 259 5.03 -16.74 22.15
N LEU A 260 4.56 -15.57 22.60
CA LEU A 260 4.87 -14.31 21.92
C LEU A 260 6.35 -14.04 22.16
N GLU A 261 7.18 -14.28 21.16
CA GLU A 261 8.58 -13.85 21.22
C GLU A 261 8.63 -12.34 21.49
N PRO A 262 9.56 -11.86 22.34
CA PRO A 262 9.67 -10.46 22.72
C PRO A 262 10.28 -9.60 21.60
N ILE A 263 9.82 -9.76 20.37
CA ILE A 263 10.23 -8.93 19.24
C ILE A 263 9.65 -7.54 19.46
N GLN A 264 10.52 -6.54 19.58
CA GLN A 264 10.10 -5.14 19.62
C GLN A 264 9.66 -4.71 18.23
N ILE A 265 8.37 -4.77 17.98
CA ILE A 265 7.75 -4.34 16.71
C ILE A 265 7.47 -2.84 16.81
N SER A 266 7.95 -2.09 15.82
CA SER A 266 7.65 -0.67 15.63
C SER A 266 6.18 -0.45 15.23
N GLU A 267 5.73 0.80 15.28
CA GLU A 267 4.39 1.18 14.81
C GLU A 267 4.15 0.72 13.36
N ASP A 268 5.23 0.62 12.55
CA ASP A 268 5.19 0.29 11.12
C ASP A 268 5.09 -1.20 10.77
N LEU A 269 4.78 -2.06 11.74
CA LEU A 269 4.85 -3.52 11.60
C LEU A 269 6.24 -4.01 11.15
N THR A 270 7.28 -3.24 11.49
CA THR A 270 8.67 -3.58 11.22
C THR A 270 9.47 -3.78 12.50
N TYR A 271 10.53 -4.57 12.46
CA TYR A 271 11.45 -4.76 13.57
C TYR A 271 12.90 -4.75 13.07
N GLU A 272 13.83 -4.40 13.95
CA GLU A 272 15.25 -4.34 13.61
C GLU A 272 15.94 -5.70 13.89
N GLU A 273 16.74 -6.17 12.93
CA GLU A 273 17.63 -7.33 13.08
C GLU A 273 19.09 -6.87 13.18
N VAL A 274 19.72 -7.16 14.32
CA VAL A 274 21.09 -6.79 14.62
C VAL A 274 21.93 -8.07 14.76
N PRO A 275 23.13 -8.15 14.15
CA PRO A 275 24.01 -9.29 14.34
C PRO A 275 24.53 -9.33 15.78
N VAL A 276 24.32 -10.45 16.48
CA VAL A 276 24.72 -10.65 17.88
C VAL A 276 26.11 -11.27 17.95
N GLN A 277 26.35 -12.33 17.17
CA GLN A 277 27.60 -13.09 17.25
C GLN A 277 27.91 -13.83 15.94
N ILE A 278 29.21 -14.02 15.63
CA ILE A 278 29.66 -14.97 14.60
C ILE A 278 29.83 -16.34 15.24
N VAL A 279 29.07 -17.31 14.75
CA VAL A 279 29.02 -18.69 15.25
C VAL A 279 30.05 -19.57 14.56
N ASP A 280 30.31 -19.33 13.28
CA ASP A 280 31.18 -20.19 12.46
C ASP A 280 31.78 -19.42 11.28
N VAL A 281 32.84 -19.96 10.66
CA VAL A 281 33.54 -19.37 9.52
C VAL A 281 33.96 -20.47 8.55
N MET A 282 33.64 -20.32 7.27
CA MET A 282 33.91 -21.31 6.23
C MET A 282 34.38 -20.64 4.95
N ASP A 283 35.44 -21.17 4.35
CA ASP A 283 35.90 -20.75 3.03
C ASP A 283 35.15 -21.55 1.95
N LYS A 284 34.36 -20.84 1.14
CA LYS A 284 33.65 -21.42 0.00
C LYS A 284 34.47 -21.21 -1.27
N VAL A 285 35.06 -22.30 -1.74
CA VAL A 285 35.79 -22.33 -3.02
C VAL A 285 34.78 -22.36 -4.18
N LEU A 286 34.69 -21.27 -4.93
CA LEU A 286 34.02 -21.20 -6.23
C LEU A 286 35.04 -21.42 -7.34
N ARG A 287 34.58 -21.59 -8.59
CA ARG A 287 35.43 -21.97 -9.75
C ARG A 287 36.69 -21.10 -9.93
N HIS A 288 36.68 -19.83 -9.51
CA HIS A 288 37.81 -18.90 -9.69
C HIS A 288 38.13 -18.05 -8.45
N VAL A 289 37.39 -18.19 -7.35
CA VAL A 289 37.50 -17.32 -6.17
C VAL A 289 37.18 -18.11 -4.91
N VAL A 290 37.94 -17.89 -3.84
CA VAL A 290 37.58 -18.35 -2.49
C VAL A 290 36.85 -17.23 -1.79
N VAL A 291 35.60 -17.46 -1.40
CA VAL A 291 34.78 -16.49 -0.66
C VAL A 291 34.65 -16.96 0.78
N LYS A 292 35.06 -16.13 1.73
CA LYS A 292 34.98 -16.43 3.16
C LYS A 292 33.57 -16.12 3.66
N LEU A 293 32.83 -17.16 4.03
CA LEU A 293 31.51 -17.05 4.63
C LEU A 293 31.64 -17.09 6.16
N VAL A 294 30.94 -16.21 6.85
CA VAL A 294 30.74 -16.19 8.31
C VAL A 294 29.30 -16.57 8.61
N LYS A 295 29.09 -17.46 9.58
CA LYS A 295 27.77 -17.82 10.07
C LYS A 295 27.40 -16.86 11.19
N VAL A 296 26.39 -16.02 10.98
CA VAL A 296 25.99 -14.96 11.90
C VAL A 296 24.72 -15.36 12.64
N GLN A 297 24.73 -15.21 13.97
CA GLN A 297 23.55 -15.26 14.81
C GLN A 297 22.96 -13.85 14.93
N TRP A 298 21.64 -13.78 14.75
CA TRP A 298 20.89 -12.53 14.69
C TRP A 298 20.05 -12.33 15.95
N SER A 299 19.79 -11.06 16.29
CA SER A 299 18.86 -10.70 17.38
C SER A 299 17.46 -11.17 17.02
N ASN A 300 16.66 -11.55 18.03
CA ASN A 300 15.28 -12.03 17.87
C ASN A 300 15.13 -13.46 17.29
N HIS A 301 16.23 -14.18 17.04
CA HIS A 301 16.21 -15.61 16.71
C HIS A 301 16.57 -16.42 17.96
N SER A 302 15.61 -17.12 18.54
CA SER A 302 15.73 -17.80 19.84
C SER A 302 16.47 -19.15 19.74
N ILE A 303 16.67 -19.69 18.53
CA ILE A 303 17.29 -21.00 18.31
C ILE A 303 18.66 -20.87 17.62
N PRO A 304 19.76 -21.45 18.15
CA PRO A 304 21.09 -21.45 17.50
C PRO A 304 21.12 -22.05 16.07
N ARG A 305 20.07 -22.77 15.68
CA ARG A 305 19.88 -23.33 14.33
C ARG A 305 19.46 -22.29 13.28
N GLU A 306 19.15 -21.07 13.69
CA GLU A 306 18.65 -19.99 12.81
C GLU A 306 19.75 -19.02 12.34
N ALA A 307 21.03 -19.31 12.66
CA ALA A 307 22.16 -18.54 12.18
C ALA A 307 22.41 -18.76 10.67
N THR A 308 22.62 -17.67 9.92
CA THR A 308 22.75 -17.68 8.45
C THR A 308 24.20 -17.47 8.01
N TRP A 309 24.59 -18.03 6.86
CA TRP A 309 25.91 -17.82 6.26
C TRP A 309 25.94 -16.57 5.39
N GLU A 310 26.81 -15.63 5.72
CA GLU A 310 27.05 -14.34 5.04
C GLU A 310 28.49 -14.27 4.53
N GLY A 311 28.79 -13.65 3.38
CA GLY A 311 30.17 -13.38 2.97
C GLY A 311 30.30 -12.65 1.66
#